data_AF-A0A4P9UJ60-F1
#
_entry.id   AF-A0A4P9UJ60-F1
#
_cell.length_a   1.000
_cell.length_b   1.000
_cell.length_c   1.000
_cell.angle_alpha   90.00
_cell.angle_beta   90.00
_cell.angle_gamma   90.00
#
_symmetry.space_group_name_H-M   'P 1'
#
loop_
_entity.id
_entity.type
_entity.pdbx_description
1 polymer ?
#
loop_
_entity_poly.entity_id
_entity_poly.type
_entity_poly.pdbx_seq_one_letter_code
_entity_poly.pdbx_strand_id
1 'polypeptide(L)'
;MSINATLIGQMITFALLVWFTMKFVWPPLYQSLEERKKRIADGLAAAEKGQEEMELAEKRAINVLKEAKEQSADIVNLAQKRANEIVEESKDAAKKEGERLLVAAQAQIDQELQQVKESLRKEVSSLALNAAEQILSAEIDQAKHQEILNKVSNQIG
;
A
#
# COMPACT_ATOMS: atom_id res chain seq x y z
N MET A 1 -20.87 -98.15 -50.04
CA MET A 1 -20.92 -97.04 -51.01
C MET A 1 -19.49 -96.75 -51.43
N SER A 2 -19.19 -96.92 -52.71
CA SER A 2 -17.87 -96.65 -53.28
C SER A 2 -17.51 -95.17 -53.15
N ILE A 3 -16.24 -94.88 -52.89
CA ILE A 3 -15.67 -93.53 -53.02
C ILE A 3 -15.84 -93.13 -54.49
N ASN A 4 -16.84 -92.31 -54.77
CA ASN A 4 -17.11 -91.77 -56.10
C ASN A 4 -16.42 -90.40 -56.24
N ALA A 5 -16.10 -89.99 -57.48
CA ALA A 5 -15.45 -88.71 -57.78
C ALA A 5 -16.20 -87.48 -57.20
N THR A 6 -17.50 -87.63 -56.94
CA THR A 6 -18.35 -86.63 -56.26
C THR A 6 -17.91 -86.34 -54.83
N LEU A 7 -17.41 -87.34 -54.09
CA LEU A 7 -16.95 -87.18 -52.70
C LEU A 7 -15.62 -86.42 -52.64
N ILE A 8 -14.72 -86.65 -53.61
CA ILE A 8 -13.48 -85.90 -53.76
C ILE A 8 -13.78 -84.44 -54.15
N GLY A 9 -14.72 -84.23 -55.09
CA GLY A 9 -15.19 -82.90 -55.45
C GLY A 9 -15.80 -82.14 -54.26
N GLN A 10 -16.62 -82.79 -53.44
CA GLN A 10 -17.20 -82.22 -52.22
C GLN A 10 -16.13 -81.88 -51.16
N MET A 11 -15.08 -82.69 -51.00
CA MET A 11 -13.97 -82.37 -50.11
C MET A 11 -13.19 -81.13 -50.58
N ILE A 12 -12.92 -81.02 -51.88
CA ILE A 12 -12.20 -79.86 -52.44
C ILE A 12 -13.04 -78.59 -52.30
N THR A 13 -14.35 -78.64 -52.59
CA THR A 13 -15.22 -77.47 -52.40
C THR A 13 -15.37 -77.08 -50.94
N PHE A 14 -15.45 -78.05 -50.02
CA PHE A 14 -15.45 -77.79 -48.58
C PHE A 14 -14.12 -77.16 -48.12
N ALA A 15 -12.98 -77.68 -48.56
CA ALA A 15 -11.67 -77.13 -48.24
C ALA A 15 -11.49 -75.70 -48.76
N LEU A 16 -11.93 -75.41 -49.98
CA LEU A 16 -11.93 -74.06 -50.55
C LEU A 16 -12.85 -73.11 -49.77
N LEU A 17 -14.02 -73.57 -49.34
CA LEU A 17 -14.93 -72.78 -48.50
C LEU A 17 -14.29 -72.46 -47.15
N VAL A 18 -13.70 -73.45 -46.46
CA VAL A 18 -13.00 -73.25 -45.18
C VAL A 18 -11.84 -72.28 -45.35
N TRP A 19 -11.06 -72.39 -46.43
CA TRP A 19 -9.98 -71.46 -46.71
C TRP A 19 -10.49 -70.03 -46.96
N PHE A 20 -11.57 -69.88 -47.72
CA PHE A 20 -12.21 -68.59 -47.97
C PHE A 20 -12.75 -67.96 -46.68
N THR A 21 -13.45 -68.72 -45.83
CA THR A 21 -14.00 -68.21 -44.58
C THR A 21 -12.90 -67.86 -43.58
N MET A 22 -11.83 -68.66 -43.50
CA MET A 22 -10.67 -68.33 -42.66
C MET A 22 -9.98 -67.05 -43.12
N LYS A 23 -9.86 -66.82 -44.43
CA LYS A 23 -9.14 -65.67 -44.97
C LYS A 23 -9.98 -64.38 -45.02
N PHE A 24 -11.28 -64.48 -45.28
CA PHE A 24 -12.13 -63.31 -45.53
C PHE A 24 -13.15 -63.01 -44.42
N VAL A 25 -13.63 -64.03 -43.69
CA VAL A 25 -14.70 -63.84 -42.69
C VAL A 25 -14.14 -63.72 -41.27
N TRP A 26 -13.14 -64.53 -40.93
CA TRP A 26 -12.53 -64.53 -39.59
C TRP A 26 -11.79 -63.22 -39.25
N PRO A 27 -10.98 -62.62 -40.15
CA PRO A 27 -10.20 -61.44 -39.79
C PRO A 27 -11.07 -60.20 -39.46
N PRO A 28 -12.12 -59.84 -40.25
CA PRO A 28 -13.00 -58.73 -39.90
C PRO A 28 -13.75 -58.93 -38.58
N LEU A 29 -14.15 -60.17 -38.26
CA LEU A 29 -14.83 -60.49 -37.00
C LEU A 29 -13.90 -60.33 -35.80
N TYR A 30 -12.68 -60.86 -35.89
CA TYR A 30 -11.70 -60.71 -34.82
C TYR A 30 -11.29 -59.25 -34.63
N GLN A 31 -11.06 -58.52 -35.73
CA GLN A 31 -10.74 -57.09 -35.68
C GLN A 31 -11.85 -56.27 -35.01
N SER A 32 -13.11 -56.54 -35.32
CA SER A 32 -14.26 -55.86 -34.70
C SER A 32 -14.37 -56.14 -33.20
N LEU A 33 -14.05 -57.35 -32.76
CA LEU A 33 -14.02 -57.72 -31.35
C LEU A 33 -12.87 -57.05 -30.61
N GLU A 34 -11.68 -57.03 -31.23
CA GLU A 34 -10.50 -56.40 -30.65
C GLU A 34 -10.66 -54.87 -30.55
N GLU A 35 -11.25 -54.24 -31.57
CA GLU A 35 -11.56 -52.81 -31.54
C GLU A 35 -12.52 -52.45 -30.40
N ARG A 36 -13.55 -53.28 -30.15
CA ARG A 36 -14.46 -53.09 -29.00
C ARG A 36 -13.73 -53.24 -27.67
N LYS A 37 -12.91 -54.27 -27.51
CA LYS A 37 -12.13 -54.48 -26.28
C LYS A 37 -11.19 -53.31 -26.04
N LYS A 38 -10.46 -52.88 -27.07
CA LYS A 38 -9.55 -51.75 -27.01
C LYS A 38 -10.28 -50.46 -26.65
N ARG A 39 -11.42 -50.18 -27.28
CA ARG A 39 -12.22 -48.99 -26.97
C ARG A 39 -12.71 -48.95 -25.53
N ILE A 40 -13.09 -50.10 -24.96
CA ILE A 40 -13.51 -50.20 -23.55
C ILE A 40 -12.31 -50.00 -22.62
N ALA A 41 -11.17 -50.64 -22.92
CA ALA A 41 -9.95 -50.51 -22.12
C ALA A 41 -9.43 -49.07 -22.13
N ASP A 42 -9.33 -48.45 -23.31
CA ASP A 42 -8.90 -47.06 -23.48
C ASP A 42 -9.88 -46.10 -22.80
N GLY A 43 -11.19 -46.36 -22.90
CA GLY A 43 -12.22 -45.56 -22.24
C GLY A 43 -12.15 -45.64 -20.71
N LEU A 44 -11.93 -46.84 -20.16
CA LEU A 44 -11.79 -47.03 -18.71
C LEU A 44 -10.50 -46.39 -18.19
N ALA A 45 -9.38 -46.57 -18.89
CA ALA A 45 -8.11 -45.94 -18.54
C ALA A 45 -8.18 -44.41 -18.61
N ALA A 46 -8.87 -43.86 -19.61
CA ALA A 46 -9.10 -42.43 -19.73
C ALA A 46 -9.99 -41.90 -18.60
N ALA A 47 -11.02 -42.65 -18.19
CA ALA A 47 -11.89 -42.27 -17.08
C ALA A 47 -11.15 -42.28 -15.73
N GLU A 48 -10.36 -43.32 -15.45
CA GLU A 48 -9.55 -43.42 -14.23
C GLU A 48 -8.51 -42.30 -14.16
N LYS A 49 -7.78 -42.07 -15.25
CA LYS A 49 -6.83 -40.96 -15.34
C LYS A 49 -7.51 -39.60 -15.20
N GLY A 50 -8.69 -39.41 -15.80
CA GLY A 50 -9.46 -38.18 -15.66
C GLY A 50 -9.89 -37.94 -14.22
N GLN A 51 -10.27 -38.98 -13.48
CA GLN A 51 -10.64 -38.89 -12.08
C GLN A 51 -9.43 -38.55 -11.18
N GLU A 52 -8.28 -39.18 -11.43
CA GLU A 52 -7.03 -38.86 -10.72
C GLU A 52 -6.57 -37.42 -10.99
N GLU A 53 -6.59 -36.99 -12.25
CA GLU A 53 -6.25 -35.61 -12.64
C GLU A 53 -7.21 -34.59 -12.02
N MET A 54 -8.51 -34.92 -11.92
CA MET A 54 -9.51 -34.07 -11.27
C MET A 54 -9.20 -33.93 -9.77
N GLU A 55 -8.91 -35.02 -9.06
CA GLU A 55 -8.57 -34.99 -7.64
C GLU A 55 -7.27 -34.21 -7.39
N LEU A 56 -6.26 -34.39 -8.25
CA LEU A 56 -5.02 -33.62 -8.19
C LEU A 56 -5.25 -32.12 -8.46
N ALA A 57 -6.10 -31.78 -9.44
CA ALA A 57 -6.45 -30.41 -9.74
C ALA A 57 -7.21 -29.75 -8.58
N GLU A 58 -8.14 -30.47 -7.94
CA GLU A 58 -8.87 -29.99 -6.77
C GLU A 58 -7.93 -29.74 -5.59
N LYS A 59 -7.02 -30.67 -5.28
CA LYS A 59 -5.99 -30.48 -4.23
C LYS A 59 -5.12 -29.28 -4.52
N ARG A 60 -4.68 -29.08 -5.78
CA ARG A 60 -3.90 -27.90 -6.18
C ARG A 60 -4.70 -26.62 -6.02
N ALA A 61 -5.97 -26.61 -6.43
CA ALA A 61 -6.85 -25.45 -6.29
C ALA A 61 -7.05 -25.05 -4.82
N ILE A 62 -7.27 -26.03 -3.94
CA ILE A 62 -7.38 -25.80 -2.49
C ILE A 62 -6.08 -25.21 -1.93
N ASN A 63 -4.92 -25.75 -2.33
CA ASN A 63 -3.62 -25.24 -1.89
C ASN A 63 -3.39 -23.80 -2.35
N VAL A 64 -3.67 -23.50 -3.64
CA VAL A 64 -3.55 -22.14 -4.18
C VAL A 64 -4.49 -21.18 -3.46
N LEU A 65 -5.73 -21.58 -3.17
CA LEU A 65 -6.68 -20.76 -2.41
C LEU A 65 -6.19 -20.51 -0.98
N LYS A 66 -5.58 -21.51 -0.34
CA LYS A 66 -5.01 -21.37 1.00
C LYS A 66 -3.82 -20.40 0.99
N GLU A 67 -2.89 -20.60 0.07
CA GLU A 67 -1.72 -19.73 -0.09
C GLU A 67 -2.13 -18.27 -0.40
N ALA A 68 -3.11 -18.08 -1.30
CA ALA A 68 -3.64 -16.76 -1.61
C ALA A 68 -4.27 -16.07 -0.39
N LYS A 69 -4.98 -16.82 0.46
CA LYS A 69 -5.54 -16.30 1.72
C LYS A 69 -4.46 -15.91 2.72
N GLU A 70 -3.43 -16.74 2.88
CA GLU A 70 -2.28 -16.46 3.74
C GLU A 70 -1.55 -15.20 3.27
N GLN A 71 -1.20 -15.12 1.98
CA GLN A 71 -0.58 -13.93 1.39
C GLN A 71 -1.46 -12.68 1.54
N SER A 72 -2.77 -12.79 1.37
CA SER A 72 -3.69 -11.65 1.58
C SER A 72 -3.68 -11.17 3.03
N ALA A 73 -3.69 -12.10 3.99
CA ALA A 73 -3.61 -11.76 5.41
C ALA A 73 -2.27 -11.07 5.73
N ASP A 74 -1.17 -11.57 5.16
CA ASP A 74 0.16 -10.96 5.33
C ASP A 74 0.24 -9.55 4.75
N ILE A 75 -0.34 -9.32 3.56
CA ILE A 75 -0.42 -7.99 2.94
C ILE A 75 -1.20 -7.03 3.83
N VAL A 76 -2.35 -7.46 4.37
CA VAL A 76 -3.17 -6.62 5.27
C VAL A 76 -2.42 -6.31 6.56
N ASN A 77 -1.75 -7.30 7.15
CA ASN A 77 -0.94 -7.10 8.35
C ASN A 77 0.23 -6.14 8.11
N LEU A 78 0.93 -6.28 6.98
CA LEU A 78 2.02 -5.39 6.60
C LEU A 78 1.52 -3.97 6.34
N ALA A 79 0.38 -3.83 5.66
CA ALA A 79 -0.26 -2.53 5.44
C ALA A 79 -0.66 -1.86 6.76
N GLN A 80 -1.26 -2.59 7.70
CA GLN A 80 -1.61 -2.05 9.00
C GLN A 80 -0.38 -1.64 9.80
N LYS A 81 0.70 -2.45 9.76
CA LYS A 81 1.96 -2.13 10.42
C LYS A 81 2.57 -0.85 9.85
N ARG A 82 2.66 -0.73 8.52
CA ARG A 82 3.15 0.49 7.87
C ARG A 82 2.28 1.70 8.15
N ALA A 83 0.96 1.54 8.17
CA ALA A 83 0.05 2.63 8.52
C ALA A 83 0.32 3.14 9.95
N ASN A 84 0.52 2.22 10.90
CA ASN A 84 0.85 2.59 12.28
C ASN A 84 2.23 3.28 12.36
N GLU A 85 3.23 2.78 11.64
CA GLU A 85 4.56 3.41 11.56
C GLU A 85 4.48 4.84 11.01
N ILE A 86 3.73 5.05 9.92
CA ILE A 86 3.50 6.38 9.32
C ILE A 86 2.80 7.31 10.31
N VAL A 87 1.80 6.80 11.05
CA VAL A 87 1.07 7.60 12.05
C VAL A 87 1.99 8.02 13.19
N GLU A 88 2.83 7.11 13.70
CA GLU A 88 3.80 7.46 14.76
C GLU A 88 4.88 8.43 14.25
N GLU A 89 5.43 8.21 13.07
CA GLU A 89 6.38 9.14 12.44
C GLU A 89 5.77 10.53 12.23
N SER A 90 4.51 10.58 11.77
CA SER A 90 3.78 11.84 11.58
C SER A 90 3.53 12.55 12.90
N LYS A 91 3.21 11.82 13.97
CA LYS A 91 3.04 12.40 15.32
C LYS A 91 4.34 12.98 15.84
N ASP A 92 5.45 12.28 15.66
CA ASP A 92 6.77 12.76 16.12
C ASP A 92 7.23 13.97 15.31
N ALA A 93 7.03 13.96 14.00
CA ALA A 93 7.26 15.13 13.15
C ALA A 93 6.40 16.33 13.58
N ALA A 94 5.11 16.10 13.86
CA ALA A 94 4.19 17.15 14.33
C ALA A 94 4.61 17.72 15.70
N LYS A 95 5.03 16.88 16.64
CA LYS A 95 5.55 17.34 17.95
C LYS A 95 6.79 18.20 17.77
N LYS A 96 7.76 17.73 16.96
CA LYS A 96 9.00 18.46 16.69
C LYS A 96 8.75 19.81 16.03
N GLU A 97 7.82 19.87 15.08
CA GLU A 97 7.44 21.13 14.44
C GLU A 97 6.68 22.04 15.40
N GLY A 98 5.84 21.49 16.27
CA GLY A 98 5.16 22.23 17.33
C GLY A 98 6.15 22.85 18.32
N GLU A 99 7.16 22.10 18.76
CA GLU A 99 8.24 22.62 19.60
C GLU A 99 9.03 23.73 18.89
N ARG A 100 9.35 23.53 17.60
CA ARG A 100 10.03 24.56 16.78
C ARG A 100 9.21 25.84 16.69
N LEU A 101 7.90 25.73 16.47
CA LEU A 101 7.00 26.87 16.41
C LEU A 101 6.92 27.59 17.77
N LEU A 102 6.87 26.84 18.86
CA LEU A 102 6.80 27.41 20.21
C LEU A 102 8.08 28.18 20.56
N VAL A 103 9.25 27.63 20.23
CA VAL A 103 10.54 28.32 20.39
C VAL A 103 10.59 29.60 19.53
N ALA A 104 10.14 29.54 18.27
CA ALA A 104 10.08 30.70 17.40
C ALA A 104 9.13 31.78 17.93
N ALA A 105 7.95 31.38 18.42
CA ALA A 105 6.98 32.29 19.02
C ALA A 105 7.54 32.96 20.28
N GLN A 106 8.22 32.21 21.16
CA GLN A 106 8.85 32.78 22.34
C GLN A 106 9.93 33.80 21.98
N ALA A 107 10.78 33.48 20.98
CA ALA A 107 11.79 34.42 20.50
C ALA A 107 11.17 35.70 19.92
N GLN A 108 10.03 35.58 19.23
CA GLN A 108 9.31 36.73 18.68
C GLN A 108 8.68 37.59 19.78
N ILE A 109 8.08 36.97 20.80
CA ILE A 109 7.56 37.66 21.99
C ILE A 109 8.68 38.42 22.72
N ASP A 110 9.84 37.80 22.88
CA ASP A 110 10.98 38.43 23.54
C ASP A 110 11.47 39.65 22.75
N GLN A 111 11.50 39.55 21.41
CA GLN A 111 11.84 40.66 20.53
C GLN A 111 10.81 41.80 20.62
N GLU A 112 9.52 41.50 20.60
CA GLU A 112 8.44 42.49 20.76
C GLU A 112 8.52 43.16 22.13
N LEU A 113 8.79 42.41 23.21
CA LEU A 113 8.99 42.97 24.55
C LEU A 113 10.15 43.96 24.59
N GLN A 114 11.26 43.70 23.89
CA GLN A 114 12.37 44.65 23.81
C GLN A 114 11.96 45.93 23.06
N GLN A 115 11.25 45.80 21.94
CA GLN A 115 10.74 46.95 21.18
C GLN A 115 9.75 47.80 22.02
N VAL A 116 8.83 47.15 22.73
CA VAL A 116 7.87 47.82 23.62
C VAL A 116 8.60 48.54 24.75
N LYS A 117 9.60 47.90 25.39
CA LYS A 117 10.42 48.55 26.43
C LYS A 117 11.16 49.78 25.91
N GLU A 118 11.69 49.71 24.68
CA GLU A 118 12.35 50.86 24.06
C GLU A 118 11.36 52.00 23.76
N SER A 119 10.17 51.67 23.25
CA SER A 119 9.09 52.65 23.05
C SER A 119 8.66 53.30 24.37
N LEU A 120 8.48 52.49 25.43
CA LEU A 120 8.12 52.98 26.76
C LEU A 120 9.18 53.92 27.33
N ARG A 121 10.47 53.63 27.12
CA ARG A 121 11.56 54.53 27.55
C ARG A 121 11.50 55.89 26.85
N LYS A 122 11.16 55.92 25.56
CA LYS A 122 10.98 57.16 24.80
C LYS A 122 9.78 57.95 25.33
N GLU A 123 8.64 57.29 25.54
CA GLU A 123 7.43 57.92 26.11
C GLU A 123 7.68 58.46 27.52
N VAL A 124 8.30 57.70 28.41
CA VAL A 124 8.63 58.15 29.77
C VAL A 124 9.60 59.32 29.76
N SER A 125 10.59 59.33 28.86
CA SER A 125 11.52 60.46 28.72
C SER A 125 10.79 61.73 28.26
N SER A 126 9.86 61.61 27.31
CA SER A 126 9.00 62.71 26.89
C SER A 126 8.10 63.21 28.02
N LEU A 127 7.50 62.29 28.78
CA LEU A 127 6.63 62.64 29.91
C LEU A 127 7.42 63.35 31.02
N ALA A 128 8.64 62.89 31.32
CA ALA A 128 9.54 63.50 32.29
C ALA A 128 9.99 64.90 31.85
N LEU A 129 10.27 65.11 30.56
CA LEU A 129 10.59 66.43 30.03
C LEU A 129 9.40 67.39 30.16
N ASN A 130 8.19 66.95 29.77
CA ASN A 130 6.96 67.74 29.94
C ASN A 130 6.69 68.08 31.42
N ALA A 131 6.93 67.13 32.34
CA ALA A 131 6.79 67.37 33.77
C ALA A 131 7.84 68.36 34.29
N ALA A 132 9.10 68.26 33.82
CA ALA A 132 10.16 69.21 34.16
C ALA A 132 9.85 70.61 33.62
N GLU A 133 9.29 70.73 32.40
CA GLU A 133 8.82 72.00 31.83
C GLU A 133 7.67 72.61 32.65
N GLN A 134 6.70 71.80 33.10
CA GLN A 134 5.61 72.27 33.96
C GLN A 134 6.11 72.73 35.33
N ILE A 135 7.01 71.97 35.98
CA ILE A 135 7.61 72.35 37.26
C ILE A 135 8.43 73.64 37.09
N LEU A 136 9.26 73.73 36.05
CA LEU A 136 10.05 74.93 35.77
C LEU A 136 9.13 76.13 35.50
N SER A 137 8.04 75.96 34.77
CA SER A 137 7.05 77.01 34.51
C SER A 137 6.30 77.44 35.77
N ALA A 138 6.04 76.52 36.70
CA ALA A 138 5.41 76.81 37.99
C ALA A 138 6.38 77.48 38.99
N GLU A 139 7.68 77.15 38.89
CA GLU A 139 8.74 77.71 39.75
C GLU A 139 9.23 79.08 39.25
N ILE A 140 9.09 79.37 37.94
CA ILE A 140 9.28 80.70 37.35
C ILE A 140 8.04 81.55 37.64
N ASP A 141 7.90 81.96 38.90
CA ASP A 141 7.03 83.05 39.28
C ASP A 141 7.74 84.38 38.96
N GLN A 142 6.97 85.42 38.65
CA GLN A 142 7.39 86.77 38.24
C GLN A 142 8.47 87.37 39.18
N ALA A 143 8.50 86.92 40.44
CA ALA A 143 9.49 87.28 41.45
C ALA A 143 10.92 86.74 41.19
N LYS A 144 11.10 85.52 40.66
CA LYS A 144 12.44 84.95 40.37
C LYS A 144 13.03 85.45 39.06
N HIS A 145 12.20 85.90 38.12
CA HIS A 145 12.64 86.43 36.83
C HIS A 145 13.47 87.72 36.97
N GLN A 146 13.11 88.60 37.92
CA GLN A 146 13.90 89.80 38.23
C GLN A 146 15.26 89.45 38.87
N GLU A 147 15.34 88.41 39.70
CA GLU A 147 16.60 88.02 40.35
C GLU A 147 17.61 87.43 39.35
N ILE A 148 17.14 86.66 38.36
CA ILE A 148 17.98 86.08 37.30
C ILE A 148 18.44 87.17 36.31
N LEU A 149 17.55 88.09 35.91
CA LEU A 149 17.92 89.23 35.07
C LEU A 149 18.97 90.13 35.77
N ASN A 150 18.84 90.35 37.08
CA ASN A 150 19.83 91.09 37.86
C ASN A 150 21.16 90.34 37.99
N LYS A 151 21.16 89.00 38.12
CA LYS A 151 22.40 88.19 38.16
C LYS A 151 23.12 88.14 36.81
N VAL A 152 22.40 88.06 35.69
CA VAL A 152 23.01 88.07 34.34
C VAL A 152 23.52 89.46 33.98
N SER A 153 22.79 90.53 34.34
CA SER A 153 23.25 91.91 34.11
C SER A 153 24.51 92.27 34.91
N ASN A 154 24.70 91.67 36.09
CA ASN A 154 25.92 91.84 36.91
C ASN A 154 27.11 90.96 36.47
N GLN A 155 26.94 90.07 35.49
CA GLN A 155 28.05 89.30 34.90
C GLN A 155 28.49 89.84 33.54
N ILE A 156 27.71 90.75 32.92
CA ILE A 156 27.99 91.34 31.60
C ILE A 156 28.34 92.85 31.71
N GLY A 157 28.29 93.43 32.92
CA GLY A 157 28.87 94.75 33.25
C GLY A 157 29.93 94.62 34.32
#